data_AF-A0A9E2ZAU9-F1
#
_entry.id   AF-A0A9E2ZAU9-F1
#
_cell.length_a   1.000
_cell.length_b   1.000
_cell.length_c   1.000
_cell.angle_alpha   90.00
_cell.angle_beta   90.00
_cell.angle_gamma   90.00
#
_symmetry.space_group_name_H-M   'P 1'
#
loop_
_entity.id
_entity.type
_entity.pdbx_description
1 polymer ?
#
loop_
_entity_poly.entity_id
_entity_poly.type
_entity_poly.pdbx_seq_one_letter_code
_entity_poly.pdbx_strand_id
1 'polypeptide(L)' 'LVGASDHTTTKALYAKDPDGLEFEVSWLVPLDKVTDQMRASAGTSPLDIDAEIARWGADSVGAI' A
#
# COMPACT_ATOMS: atom_id res chain seq x y z
N LEU A 1 14.07 -3.69 5.07
CA LEU A 1 12.67 -4.15 4.87
C LEU A 1 12.64 -5.67 4.98
N VAL A 2 11.54 -6.24 5.46
CA VAL A 2 11.32 -7.70 5.59
C VAL A 2 10.20 -8.20 4.68
N GLY A 3 9.40 -7.31 4.11
CA GLY A 3 8.35 -7.64 3.15
C GLY A 3 7.69 -6.40 2.55
N ALA A 4 6.86 -6.62 1.55
CA ALA A 4 5.98 -5.63 0.96
C ALA A 4 4.76 -6.30 0.31
N SER A 5 3.59 -5.66 0.38
CA SER A 5 2.36 -6.19 -0.20
C SER A 5 1.45 -5.10 -0.78
N ASP A 6 0.62 -5.52 -1.73
CA ASP A 6 -0.49 -4.76 -2.29
C ASP A 6 -1.80 -5.49 -1.99
N HIS A 7 -2.70 -4.85 -1.25
CA HIS A 7 -4.05 -5.34 -0.93
C HIS A 7 -5.14 -4.61 -1.73
N THR A 8 -4.83 -4.23 -2.97
CA THR A 8 -5.65 -3.42 -3.87
C THR A 8 -5.83 -1.97 -3.42
N THR A 9 -6.43 -1.73 -2.25
CA THR A 9 -6.68 -0.38 -1.72
C THR A 9 -5.62 0.09 -0.74
N THR A 10 -4.76 -0.81 -0.24
CA THR A 10 -3.64 -0.46 0.64
C THR A 10 -2.33 -1.03 0.10
N LYS A 11 -1.24 -0.27 0.31
CA LYS A 11 0.13 -0.62 -0.09
C LYS A 11 0.98 -0.59 1.16
N ALA A 12 1.68 -1.68 1.44
CA ALA A 12 2.35 -1.87 2.71
C ALA A 12 3.83 -2.22 2.52
N LEU A 13 4.68 -1.60 3.34
CA LEU A 13 6.07 -1.99 3.55
C LEU A 13 6.23 -2.51 4.98
N TYR A 14 6.92 -3.62 5.13
CA TYR A 14 7.18 -4.24 6.42
C TYR A 14 8.65 -4.11 6.79
N ALA A 15 8.93 -3.75 8.04
CA ALA A 15 10.27 -3.58 8.57
C ALA A 15 10.34 -4.03 10.03
N LYS A 16 11.56 -4.16 10.55
CA LYS A 16 11.81 -4.39 11.96
C LYS A 16 12.48 -3.19 12.60
N ASP A 17 12.06 -2.84 13.81
CA ASP A 17 12.76 -1.86 14.62
C ASP A 17 14.07 -2.44 15.23
N PRO A 18 14.90 -1.64 15.93
CA PRO A 18 16.12 -2.15 16.56
C PRO A 18 15.90 -3.25 17.61
N ASP A 19 14.70 -3.33 18.19
CA ASP A 19 14.32 -4.36 19.16
C ASP A 19 13.82 -5.66 18.47
N GLY A 20 13.69 -5.63 17.14
CA GLY A 20 13.28 -6.76 16.31
C GLY A 20 11.78 -6.90 16.11
N LEU A 21 10.97 -5.93 16.58
CA LEU A 21 9.52 -5.93 16.40
C LEU A 21 9.18 -5.54 14.97
N GLU A 22 8.27 -6.29 14.36
CA GLU A 22 7.80 -6.00 13.00
C GLU A 22 6.73 -4.92 13.02
N PHE A 23 6.86 -3.95 12.12
CA PHE A 23 5.88 -2.90 11.89
C PHE A 23 5.58 -2.72 10.41
N GLU A 24 4.38 -2.20 10.14
CA GLU A 24 3.90 -1.88 8.81
C GLU A 24 3.87 -0.37 8.61
N VAL A 25 4.37 0.09 7.47
CA VAL A 25 4.08 1.42 6.93
C VAL A 25 3.10 1.24 5.78
N SER A 26 1.88 1.72 5.96
CA SER A 26 0.79 1.55 4.99
C SER A 26 0.41 2.88 4.36
N TRP A 27 0.22 2.88 3.03
CA TRP A 27 -0.42 3.96 2.29
C TRP A 27 -1.76 3.45 1.74
N LEU A 28 -2.82 4.22 1.97
CA LEU A 28 -4.17 3.88 1.55
C LEU A 28 -4.54 4.73 0.33
N VAL A 29 -5.09 4.10 -0.70
CA VAL A 29 -5.64 4.81 -1.86
C VAL A 29 -6.69 5.82 -1.36
N PRO A 30 -6.62 7.10 -1.77
CA PRO A 30 -7.61 8.11 -1.39
C PRO A 30 -9.04 7.63 -1.67
N LEU A 31 -9.96 7.89 -0.74
CA LEU A 31 -11.30 7.31 -0.78
C LEU A 31 -12.07 7.66 -2.06
N ASP A 32 -11.89 8.89 -2.56
CA ASP A 32 -12.46 9.42 -3.80
C ASP A 32 -11.88 8.76 -5.07
N LYS A 33 -10.74 8.08 -4.94
CA LYS A 33 -10.09 7.33 -6.03
C LYS A 33 -10.33 5.81 -5.95
N VAL A 34 -10.99 5.32 -4.89
CA VAL A 34 -11.34 3.89 -4.76
C VAL A 34 -12.53 3.57 -5.66
N THR A 35 -12.28 2.74 -6.68
CA THR A 35 -13.29 2.31 -7.66
C THR A 35 -14.10 1.10 -7.18
N ASP A 36 -15.27 0.86 -7.78
CA ASP A 36 -16.08 -0.34 -7.49
C ASP A 36 -15.35 -1.65 -7.81
N GLN A 37 -14.51 -1.66 -8.86
CA GLN A 37 -13.66 -2.80 -9.17
C GLN A 37 -12.67 -3.09 -8.05
N MET A 38 -12.06 -2.04 -7.47
CA MET A 38 -11.16 -2.20 -6.33
C MET A 38 -11.90 -2.74 -5.10
N ARG A 39 -13.13 -2.28 -4.87
CA ARG A 39 -13.99 -2.78 -3.76
C ARG A 39 -14.38 -4.24 -3.95
N ALA A 40 -14.59 -4.67 -5.20
CA ALA A 40 -14.94 -6.04 -5.54
C ALA A 40 -13.71 -6.97 -5.60
N SER A 41 -12.50 -6.41 -5.63
CA SER A 41 -11.25 -7.17 -5.62
C SER A 41 -10.90 -7.57 -4.19
N ALA A 42 -10.62 -8.85 -3.99
CA ALA A 42 -10.02 -9.36 -2.77
C ALA A 42 -8.75 -10.12 -3.15
N GLY A 43 -7.61 -9.72 -2.60
CA GLY A 43 -6.34 -10.40 -2.87
C GLY A 43 -5.14 -9.64 -2.34
N THR A 44 -4.06 -10.38 -2.14
CA THR A 44 -2.74 -9.85 -1.78
C THR A 44 -1.80 -10.17 -2.93
N SER A 45 -1.11 -9.16 -3.45
CA SER A 45 -0.09 -9.30 -4.49
C SER A 45 1.24 -8.74 -3.99
N PRO A 46 2.37 -9.10 -4.64
CA PRO A 46 3.62 -8.38 -4.43
C PRO A 46 3.45 -6.90 -4.76
N LEU A 47 4.04 -6.02 -3.94
CA LEU A 47 4.02 -4.58 -4.20
C LEU A 47 5.00 -4.22 -5.31
N ASP A 48 4.51 -3.51 -6.32
CA ASP A 48 5.33 -2.75 -7.28
C ASP A 48 5.24 -1.26 -6.94
N ILE A 49 6.20 -0.78 -6.13
CA ILE A 49 6.16 0.60 -5.63
C ILE A 49 6.36 1.64 -6.73
N ASP A 50 7.15 1.32 -7.75
CA ASP A 50 7.42 2.24 -8.86
C ASP A 50 6.16 2.39 -9.74
N ALA A 51 5.44 1.29 -9.98
CA ALA A 51 4.16 1.33 -10.69
C ALA A 51 3.10 2.12 -9.91
N GLU A 52 3.03 1.96 -8.58
CA GLU A 52 2.07 2.69 -7.76
C GLU A 52 2.42 4.19 -7.68
N ILE A 53 3.70 4.55 -7.58
CA ILE A 53 4.14 5.95 -7.67
C ILE A 53 3.82 6.53 -9.05
N ALA A 54 4.06 5.80 -10.14
CA ALA A 54 3.72 6.25 -11.49
C ALA A 54 2.19 6.46 -11.66
N ARG A 55 1.38 5.61 -11.02
CA ARG A 55 -0.09 5.67 -11.09
C ARG A 55 -0.68 6.81 -10.26
N TRP A 56 -0.22 6.98 -9.02
CA TRP A 56 -0.83 7.90 -8.06
C TRP A 56 -0.07 9.21 -7.91
N GLY A 57 1.22 9.25 -8.26
CA GLY A 57 2.13 10.35 -8.00
C GLY A 57 2.75 10.28 -6.60
N ALA A 58 4.01 10.68 -6.50
CA ALA A 58 4.77 10.65 -5.24
C ALA A 58 4.19 11.54 -4.13
N ASP A 59 3.46 12.60 -4.51
CA ASP A 59 2.87 13.59 -3.59
C ASP A 59 1.40 13.29 -3.23
N SER A 60 0.84 12.16 -3.69
CA SER A 60 -0.53 11.78 -3.35
C SER A 60 -0.64 11.37 -1.88
N VAL A 61 -1.28 12.23 -1.09
CA VAL A 61 -1.64 11.93 0.30
C VAL A 61 -2.69 10.82 0.32
N GLY A 62 -2.45 9.78 1.13
CA GLY A 62 -3.36 8.64 1.28
C GLY A 62 -4.61 8.95 2.12
N ALA A 63 -5.53 8.00 2.20
CA ALA A 63 -6.70 8.10 3.08
C ALA A 63 -6.32 7.99 4.58
N ILE A 64 -7.13 8.63 5.44
CA ILE A 64 -7.12 8.49 6.92
C ILE A 64 -8.25 7.54 7.32
#